data_AF-A0A287DD83-F1
#
_entry.id   AF-A0A287DD83-F1
#
_cell.length_a   1.000
_cell.length_b   1.000
_cell.length_c   1.000
_cell.angle_alpha   90.00
_cell.angle_beta   90.00
_cell.angle_gamma   90.00
#
_symmetry.space_group_name_H-M   'P 1'
#
loop_
_entity.id
_entity.type
_entity.pdbx_description
1 polymer ?
#
loop_
_entity_poly.entity_id
_entity_poly.type
_entity_poly.pdbx_seq_one_letter_code
_entity_poly.pdbx_strand_id
1 'polypeptide(L)'
;MLPRVVLSAAAKNAVVLGPGVLQATRIFHPGQPPLPEVGGKVLPGLIPEEFFQFLYPKTGVTGLYMLGTGLILYFLSKEIYVITPEIFSTISIVGLLIYVIKIYGASIGESIDEQKIAQLEEVKQTSIKQIQDAIELEKSLQALVQKRYLPGMATKVYKEVKNHLDYHMSVQNMMHRKEQEHIINWVEKHVVQSISAQQEKETIV
;
A
#
# COMPACT_ATOMS: atom_id res chain seq x y z
N MET A 1 22.27 -13.82 -38.67
CA MET A 1 23.23 -14.20 -37.61
C MET A 1 23.45 -12.99 -36.71
N LEU A 2 23.28 -13.18 -35.39
CA LEU A 2 23.61 -12.30 -34.24
C LEU A 2 22.90 -10.91 -34.11
N PRO A 3 22.62 -10.40 -32.90
CA PRO A 3 22.41 -11.11 -31.62
C PRO A 3 21.24 -10.59 -30.74
N ARG A 4 20.96 -11.43 -29.75
CA ARG A 4 19.79 -11.51 -28.85
C ARG A 4 20.12 -10.91 -27.47
N VAL A 5 20.55 -9.64 -27.39
CA VAL A 5 21.19 -9.09 -26.15
C VAL A 5 20.49 -7.89 -25.49
N VAL A 6 19.47 -7.27 -26.09
CA VAL A 6 18.88 -6.04 -25.46
C VAL A 6 17.79 -6.34 -24.41
N LEU A 7 17.51 -7.60 -24.09
CA LEU A 7 16.43 -7.97 -23.16
C LEU A 7 16.83 -8.05 -21.67
N SER A 8 18.08 -7.75 -21.28
CA SER A 8 18.53 -7.96 -19.89
C SER A 8 18.64 -6.71 -19.02
N ALA A 9 18.34 -5.50 -19.52
CA ALA A 9 18.54 -4.27 -18.74
C ALA A 9 17.30 -3.73 -18.00
N ALA A 10 16.09 -4.26 -18.26
CA ALA A 10 14.84 -3.75 -17.69
C ALA A 10 14.23 -4.63 -16.58
N ALA A 11 15.02 -5.58 -16.03
CA ALA A 11 14.53 -6.59 -15.09
C ALA A 11 14.85 -6.31 -13.61
N LYS A 12 15.14 -5.05 -13.22
CA LYS A 12 15.48 -4.72 -11.82
C LYS A 12 14.41 -4.00 -11.00
N ASN A 13 13.37 -3.42 -11.60
CA ASN A 13 12.37 -2.62 -10.85
C ASN A 13 10.90 -2.97 -11.11
N ALA A 14 10.59 -4.12 -11.70
CA ALA A 14 9.21 -4.56 -11.88
C ALA A 14 8.83 -5.53 -10.75
N VAL A 15 8.50 -4.99 -9.57
CA VAL A 15 7.70 -5.74 -8.59
C VAL A 15 6.32 -5.92 -9.23
N VAL A 16 6.09 -7.12 -9.75
CA VAL A 16 4.78 -7.58 -10.21
C VAL A 16 3.88 -7.66 -8.97
N LEU A 17 3.18 -6.56 -8.67
CA LEU A 17 2.07 -6.53 -7.73
C LEU A 17 0.86 -7.15 -8.45
N GLY A 18 0.78 -8.48 -8.42
CA GLY A 18 -0.42 -9.19 -8.84
C GLY A 18 -1.62 -8.84 -7.95
N PRO A 19 -2.86 -9.12 -8.38
CA PRO A 19 -4.10 -8.78 -7.66
C PRO A 19 -4.25 -9.44 -6.27
N GLY A 20 -3.26 -10.22 -5.81
CA GLY A 20 -3.17 -10.78 -4.46
C GLY A 20 -2.47 -9.89 -3.43
N VAL A 21 -1.79 -8.80 -3.81
CA VAL A 21 -1.00 -7.99 -2.84
C VAL A 21 -1.86 -6.96 -2.08
N LEU A 22 -3.05 -6.62 -2.58
CA LEU A 22 -3.98 -5.75 -1.85
C LEU A 22 -4.58 -6.42 -0.59
N GLN A 23 -4.40 -7.73 -0.41
CA GLN A 23 -4.86 -8.44 0.79
C GLN A 23 -3.80 -8.56 1.91
N ALA A 24 -2.55 -8.17 1.68
CA ALA A 24 -1.47 -8.43 2.63
C ALA A 24 -1.25 -7.35 3.71
N THR A 25 -1.89 -6.17 3.63
CA THR A 25 -1.67 -5.08 4.61
C THR A 25 -2.77 -4.97 5.68
N ARG A 26 -3.81 -5.81 5.66
CA ARG A 26 -4.79 -5.85 6.76
C ARG A 26 -4.39 -6.88 7.82
N ILE A 27 -3.22 -6.72 8.42
CA ILE A 27 -3.04 -7.10 9.82
C ILE A 27 -3.43 -5.86 10.62
N PHE A 28 -4.75 -5.63 10.68
CA PHE A 28 -5.33 -4.75 11.69
C PHE A 28 -5.00 -5.46 13.01
N HIS A 29 -3.88 -5.08 13.63
CA HIS A 29 -3.64 -5.47 15.01
C HIS A 29 -4.92 -5.09 15.75
N PRO A 30 -5.55 -6.01 16.51
CA PRO A 30 -6.65 -5.61 17.38
C PRO A 30 -6.10 -4.46 18.21
N GLY A 31 -6.65 -3.26 17.95
CA GLY A 31 -6.12 -2.03 18.49
C GLY A 31 -6.02 -2.21 20.00
N GLN A 32 -4.83 -1.93 20.54
CA GLN A 32 -4.66 -1.87 21.98
C GLN A 32 -5.76 -0.96 22.52
N PRO A 33 -6.49 -1.37 23.58
CA PRO A 33 -7.56 -0.53 24.12
C PRO A 33 -7.01 0.88 24.36
N PRO A 34 -7.79 1.92 24.05
CA PRO A 34 -7.35 3.29 24.26
C PRO A 34 -6.88 3.40 25.71
N LEU A 35 -5.70 4.02 25.90
CA LEU A 35 -5.24 4.28 27.26
C LEU A 35 -6.32 5.10 27.98
N PRO A 36 -6.62 4.81 29.25
CA PRO A 36 -7.59 5.58 30.00
C PRO A 36 -7.19 7.07 29.99
N GLU A 37 -8.15 7.95 29.69
CA GLU A 37 -7.92 9.40 29.58
C GLU A 37 -7.46 10.03 30.90
N VAL A 38 -7.82 9.41 32.03
CA VAL A 38 -7.45 9.86 33.37
C VAL A 38 -6.73 8.72 34.09
N GLY A 39 -5.49 8.99 34.51
CA GLY A 39 -4.73 8.07 35.35
C GLY A 39 -5.31 7.98 36.78
N GLY A 40 -4.89 6.95 37.53
CA GLY A 40 -5.25 6.82 38.94
C GLY A 40 -4.83 8.06 39.73
N LYS A 41 -5.74 8.59 40.55
CA LYS A 41 -5.48 9.80 41.31
C LYS A 41 -4.47 9.52 42.42
N VAL A 42 -3.47 10.40 42.53
CA VAL A 42 -2.40 10.27 43.53
C VAL A 42 -2.47 11.46 44.47
N LEU A 43 -2.63 11.21 45.77
CA LEU A 43 -2.59 12.23 46.81
C LEU A 43 -1.16 12.34 47.38
N PRO A 44 -0.87 13.48 48.03
CA PRO A 44 0.28 14.38 47.75
C PRO A 44 1.25 14.08 46.57
N GLY A 45 0.84 13.41 45.49
CA GLY A 45 1.70 13.09 44.35
C GLY A 45 2.64 11.87 44.55
N LEU A 46 2.60 11.21 45.72
CA LEU A 46 3.37 9.98 46.00
C LEU A 46 2.48 8.77 46.31
N ILE A 47 1.31 8.98 46.95
CA ILE A 47 0.49 7.91 47.50
C ILE A 47 -0.78 7.76 46.65
N PRO A 48 -1.00 6.60 45.99
CA PRO A 48 -2.21 6.37 45.21
C PRO A 48 -3.48 6.43 46.08
N GLU A 49 -4.56 6.94 45.52
CA GLU A 49 -5.88 6.95 46.17
C GLU A 49 -6.35 5.52 46.55
N GLU A 50 -5.90 4.52 45.80
CA GLU A 50 -6.11 3.10 46.10
C GLU A 50 -5.66 2.71 47.52
N PHE A 51 -4.58 3.31 48.03
CA PHE A 51 -4.09 3.04 49.38
C PHE A 51 -4.98 3.70 50.45
N PHE A 52 -5.58 4.84 50.13
CA PHE A 52 -6.60 5.47 50.98
C PHE A 52 -7.87 4.61 51.00
N GLN A 53 -8.34 4.13 49.85
CA GLN A 53 -9.53 3.26 49.76
C GLN A 53 -9.35 1.94 50.51
N PHE A 54 -8.15 1.35 50.45
CA PHE A 54 -7.82 0.13 51.19
C PHE A 54 -7.95 0.30 52.71
N LEU A 55 -7.48 1.44 53.25
CA LEU A 55 -7.48 1.72 54.69
C LEU A 55 -8.76 2.41 55.17
N TYR A 56 -9.53 3.03 54.27
CA TYR A 56 -10.79 3.71 54.58
C TYR A 56 -11.78 2.87 55.42
N PRO A 57 -12.09 1.61 55.08
CA PRO A 57 -13.05 0.80 55.85
C PRO A 57 -12.56 0.43 57.26
N LYS A 58 -11.28 0.59 57.56
CA LYS A 58 -10.68 0.19 58.85
C LYS A 58 -10.41 1.38 59.76
N THR A 59 -9.92 2.47 59.19
CA THR A 59 -9.36 3.59 59.98
C THR A 59 -9.90 4.95 59.53
N GLY A 60 -10.82 4.98 58.56
CA GLY A 60 -11.33 6.22 57.97
C GLY A 60 -10.27 7.03 57.23
N VAL A 61 -10.62 8.27 56.88
CA VAL A 61 -9.74 9.19 56.12
C VAL A 61 -8.46 9.53 56.89
N THR A 62 -8.54 9.63 58.22
CA THR A 62 -7.41 10.03 59.08
C THR A 62 -6.41 8.90 59.30
N GLY A 63 -6.79 7.64 59.07
CA GLY A 63 -5.97 6.47 59.35
C GLY A 63 -4.61 6.52 58.67
N LEU A 64 -4.59 6.83 57.37
CA LEU A 64 -3.33 6.87 56.62
C LEU A 64 -2.43 8.05 57.01
N TYR A 65 -3.03 9.19 57.36
CA TYR A 65 -2.25 10.32 57.88
C TYR A 65 -1.62 10.01 59.23
N MET A 66 -2.37 9.36 60.13
CA MET A 66 -1.88 8.93 61.44
C MET A 66 -0.82 7.82 61.33
N LEU A 67 -0.96 6.93 60.35
CA LEU A 67 0.05 5.93 60.03
C LEU A 67 1.34 6.60 59.53
N GLY A 68 1.23 7.56 58.61
CA GLY A 68 2.37 8.30 58.08
C GLY A 68 3.14 9.07 59.17
N THR A 69 2.44 9.84 60.01
CA THR A 69 3.06 10.58 61.12
C THR A 69 3.64 9.62 62.17
N GLY A 70 2.94 8.53 62.47
CA GLY A 70 3.43 7.49 63.39
C GLY A 70 4.69 6.80 62.89
N LEU A 71 4.79 6.51 61.59
CA LEU A 71 5.96 5.90 60.96
C LEU A 71 7.18 6.83 61.01
N ILE A 72 6.98 8.13 60.74
CA ILE A 72 8.04 9.14 60.85
C ILE A 72 8.54 9.21 62.30
N LEU A 73 7.64 9.32 63.27
CA LEU A 73 8.00 9.36 64.69
C LEU A 73 8.70 8.08 65.15
N TYR A 74 8.29 6.92 64.64
CA TYR A 74 8.94 5.64 64.90
C TYR A 74 10.39 5.61 64.38
N PHE A 75 10.64 6.10 63.16
CA PHE A 75 12.00 6.17 62.61
C PHE A 75 12.92 7.09 63.39
N LEU A 76 12.40 8.22 63.89
CA LEU A 76 13.15 9.11 64.80
C LEU A 76 13.40 8.43 66.15
N SER A 77 12.39 7.78 66.74
CA SER A 77 12.49 7.14 68.06
C SER A 77 13.39 5.90 68.07
N LYS A 78 13.53 5.20 66.95
CA LYS A 78 14.41 4.03 66.80
C LYS A 78 15.78 4.38 66.24
N GLU A 79 16.08 5.67 66.07
CA GLU A 79 17.34 6.17 65.47
C GLU A 79 17.64 5.53 64.10
N ILE A 80 16.62 5.01 63.41
CA ILE A 80 16.74 4.55 62.02
C ILE A 80 16.97 5.76 61.11
N TYR A 81 16.46 6.93 61.52
CA TYR A 81 16.72 8.22 60.90
C TYR A 81 17.53 9.12 61.85
N VAL A 82 18.86 9.08 61.73
CA VAL A 82 19.80 9.87 62.54
C VAL A 82 19.90 11.29 61.98
N ILE A 83 19.68 12.32 62.81
CA ILE A 83 19.71 13.73 62.37
C ILE A 83 21.15 14.21 62.19
N THR A 84 21.68 14.04 60.99
CA THR A 84 22.98 14.55 60.52
C THR A 84 22.79 15.84 59.70
N PRO A 85 23.78 16.74 59.60
CA PRO A 85 23.72 17.92 58.74
C PRO A 85 23.33 17.64 57.28
N GLU A 86 23.61 16.44 56.75
CA GLU A 86 23.24 16.02 55.40
C GLU A 86 21.72 16.01 55.17
N ILE A 87 20.91 15.75 56.20
CA ILE A 87 19.44 15.72 56.09
C ILE A 87 18.88 17.09 55.74
N PHE A 88 19.46 18.17 56.27
CA PHE A 88 19.05 19.53 55.89
C PHE A 88 19.32 19.80 54.41
N SER A 89 20.41 19.26 53.87
CA SER A 89 20.70 19.32 52.43
C SER A 89 19.67 18.53 51.62
N THR A 90 19.34 17.31 52.05
CA THR A 90 18.31 16.47 51.40
C THR A 90 16.94 17.15 51.38
N ILE A 91 16.50 17.72 52.50
CA ILE A 91 15.21 18.43 52.59
C ILE A 91 15.19 19.63 51.64
N SER A 92 16.29 20.36 51.52
CA SER A 92 16.43 21.49 50.59
C SER A 92 16.29 21.04 49.12
N ILE A 93 16.97 19.95 48.74
CA ILE A 93 16.89 19.38 47.38
C ILE A 93 15.47 18.90 47.06
N VAL A 94 14.82 18.19 47.98
CA VAL A 94 13.44 17.71 47.80
C VAL A 94 12.47 18.90 47.68
N GLY A 95 12.64 19.94 48.49
CA GLY A 95 11.84 21.16 48.40
C GLY A 95 11.99 21.87 47.05
N LEU A 96 13.21 21.97 46.53
CA LEU A 96 13.48 22.54 45.20
C LEU A 96 12.81 21.71 44.09
N LEU A 97 12.90 20.38 44.16
CA LEU A 97 12.25 19.49 43.18
C LEU A 97 10.73 19.68 43.16
N ILE A 98 10.08 19.73 44.33
CA ILE A 98 8.64 19.99 44.42
C ILE A 98 8.30 21.37 43.82
N TYR A 99 9.13 22.38 44.07
CA TYR A 99 8.94 23.72 43.50
C TYR A 99 9.03 23.72 41.97
N VAL A 100 10.07 23.07 41.40
CA VAL A 100 10.25 22.93 39.95
C VAL A 100 9.08 22.17 39.31
N ILE A 101 8.61 21.08 39.92
CA ILE A 101 7.46 20.32 39.42
C ILE A 101 6.19 21.17 39.44
N LYS A 102 5.96 21.98 40.48
CA LYS A 102 4.76 22.82 40.57
C LYS A 102 4.75 23.95 39.55
N ILE A 103 5.91 24.52 39.20
CA ILE A 103 5.99 25.65 38.27
C ILE A 103 6.09 25.19 36.80
N TYR A 104 6.86 24.16 36.50
CA TYR A 104 7.07 23.66 35.14
C TYR A 104 6.17 22.49 34.76
N GLY A 105 5.50 21.84 35.73
CA GLY A 105 4.70 20.64 35.48
C GLY A 105 3.56 20.87 34.48
N ALA A 106 2.85 22.00 34.58
CA ALA A 106 1.76 22.33 33.65
C ALA A 106 2.28 22.57 32.22
N SER A 107 3.35 23.36 32.08
CA SER A 107 3.93 23.71 30.78
C SER A 107 4.53 22.50 30.05
N ILE A 108 5.18 21.59 30.78
CA ILE A 108 5.72 20.35 30.22
C ILE A 108 4.59 19.41 29.78
N GLY A 109 3.52 19.31 30.57
CA GLY A 109 2.35 18.50 30.22
C GLY A 109 1.70 18.93 28.92
N GLU A 110 1.39 20.22 28.80
CA GLU A 110 0.77 20.80 27.60
C GLU A 110 1.64 20.63 26.35
N SER A 111 2.95 20.87 26.47
CA SER A 111 3.89 20.73 25.34
C SER A 111 3.96 19.28 24.81
N ILE A 112 3.87 18.29 25.69
CA ILE A 112 3.91 16.86 25.31
C ILE A 112 2.61 16.46 24.61
N ASP A 113 1.47 16.94 25.08
CA ASP A 113 0.16 16.61 24.50
C ASP A 113 0.00 17.25 23.11
N GLU A 114 0.39 18.52 22.96
CA GLU A 114 0.40 19.20 21.65
C GLU A 114 1.29 18.47 20.63
N GLN A 115 2.50 18.05 21.03
CA GLN A 115 3.40 17.31 20.15
C GLN A 115 2.82 15.98 19.69
N LYS A 116 2.15 15.23 20.58
CA LYS A 116 1.51 13.96 20.22
C LYS A 116 0.38 14.16 19.23
N ILE A 117 -0.44 15.19 19.43
CA ILE A 117 -1.56 15.52 18.53
C ILE A 117 -1.02 15.93 17.15
N ALA A 118 -0.03 16.82 17.11
CA ALA A 118 0.57 17.29 15.87
C ALA A 118 1.23 16.16 15.06
N GLN A 119 2.02 15.30 15.72
CA GLN A 119 2.63 14.12 15.08
C GLN A 119 1.57 13.16 14.52
N LEU A 120 0.50 12.91 15.26
CA LEU A 120 -0.57 12.03 14.82
C LEU A 120 -1.33 12.60 13.62
N GLU A 121 -1.54 13.92 13.58
CA GLU A 121 -2.18 14.60 12.48
C GLU A 121 -1.30 14.62 11.22
N GLU A 122 0.00 14.89 11.37
CA GLU A 122 0.97 14.85 10.26
C GLU A 122 1.05 13.46 9.62
N VAL A 123 1.13 12.40 10.43
CA VAL A 123 1.17 11.01 9.95
C VAL A 123 -0.14 10.62 9.24
N LYS A 124 -1.30 11.05 9.77
CA LYS A 124 -2.59 10.82 9.10
C LYS A 124 -2.65 11.55 7.76
N GLN A 125 -2.26 12.81 7.72
CA GLN A 125 -2.36 13.63 6.52
C GLN A 125 -1.39 13.18 5.42
N THR A 126 -0.17 12.79 5.78
CA THR A 126 0.81 12.20 4.84
C THR A 126 0.30 10.88 4.26
N SER A 127 -0.27 10.00 5.11
CA SER A 127 -0.85 8.73 4.65
C SER A 127 -2.02 8.95 3.69
N ILE A 128 -2.93 9.89 3.99
CA ILE A 128 -4.08 10.21 3.13
C ILE A 128 -3.59 10.77 1.79
N LYS A 129 -2.61 11.67 1.79
CA LYS A 129 -2.03 12.23 0.56
C LYS A 129 -1.39 11.15 -0.30
N GLN A 130 -0.59 10.26 0.28
CA GLN A 130 0.03 9.15 -0.46
C GLN A 130 -1.01 8.24 -1.13
N ILE A 131 -2.09 7.92 -0.43
CA ILE A 131 -3.18 7.11 -0.99
C ILE A 131 -3.89 7.88 -2.11
N GLN A 132 -4.14 9.17 -1.93
CA GLN A 132 -4.79 10.01 -2.94
C GLN A 132 -3.96 10.13 -4.21
N ASP A 133 -2.65 10.36 -4.08
CA ASP A 133 -1.71 10.45 -5.20
C ASP A 133 -1.64 9.11 -5.96
N ALA A 134 -1.63 7.99 -5.25
CA ALA A 134 -1.67 6.65 -5.86
C ALA A 134 -2.98 6.42 -6.65
N ILE A 135 -4.13 6.82 -6.09
CA ILE A 135 -5.42 6.72 -6.77
C ILE A 135 -5.46 7.60 -8.03
N GLU A 136 -4.92 8.81 -7.97
CA GLU A 136 -4.87 9.71 -9.12
C GLU A 136 -3.98 9.14 -10.24
N LEU A 137 -2.83 8.58 -9.88
CA LEU A 137 -1.94 7.90 -10.81
C LEU A 137 -2.66 6.72 -11.47
N GLU A 138 -3.29 5.83 -10.70
CA GLU A 138 -4.04 4.69 -11.24
C GLU A 138 -5.17 5.15 -12.17
N LYS A 139 -5.92 6.19 -11.81
CA LYS A 139 -7.00 6.75 -12.63
C LYS A 139 -6.46 7.31 -13.96
N SER A 140 -5.31 7.98 -13.94
CA SER A 140 -4.66 8.48 -15.15
C SER A 140 -4.21 7.34 -16.07
N LEU A 141 -3.67 6.26 -15.49
CA LEU A 141 -3.28 5.06 -16.23
C LEU A 141 -4.49 4.32 -16.82
N GLN A 142 -5.57 4.18 -16.05
CA GLN A 142 -6.82 3.59 -16.53
C GLN A 142 -7.39 4.37 -17.73
N ALA A 143 -7.36 5.71 -17.69
CA ALA A 143 -7.79 6.55 -18.80
C ALA A 143 -6.93 6.31 -20.07
N LEU A 144 -5.62 6.18 -19.93
CA LEU A 144 -4.71 5.87 -21.04
C LEU A 144 -4.95 4.46 -21.62
N VAL A 145 -5.11 3.46 -20.75
CA VAL A 145 -5.41 2.08 -21.16
C VAL A 145 -6.74 2.01 -21.88
N GLN A 146 -7.78 2.64 -21.35
CA GLN A 146 -9.10 2.69 -21.98
C GLN A 146 -9.03 3.37 -23.36
N LYS A 147 -8.33 4.51 -23.46
CA LYS A 147 -8.08 5.20 -24.73
C LYS A 147 -7.35 4.32 -25.75
N ARG A 148 -6.49 3.39 -25.31
CA ARG A 148 -5.78 2.46 -26.20
C ARG A 148 -6.60 1.22 -26.57
N TYR A 149 -7.41 0.71 -25.64
CA TYR A 149 -8.17 -0.52 -25.82
C TYR A 149 -9.33 -0.37 -26.82
N LEU A 150 -10.09 0.73 -26.72
CA LEU A 150 -11.22 1.01 -27.62
C LEU A 150 -10.84 0.96 -29.13
N PRO A 151 -9.82 1.70 -29.61
CA PRO A 151 -9.43 1.65 -31.01
C PRO A 151 -8.71 0.33 -31.37
N GLY A 152 -8.04 -0.31 -30.41
CA GLY A 152 -7.40 -1.61 -30.61
C GLY A 152 -8.39 -2.72 -30.94
N MET A 153 -9.55 -2.74 -30.29
CA MET A 153 -10.59 -3.74 -30.57
C MET A 153 -11.23 -3.50 -31.93
N ALA A 154 -11.58 -2.26 -32.25
CA ALA A 154 -12.16 -1.90 -33.55
C ALA A 154 -11.21 -2.23 -34.72
N THR A 155 -9.90 -1.96 -34.56
CA THR A 155 -8.90 -2.29 -35.58
C THR A 155 -8.66 -3.78 -35.74
N LYS A 156 -8.77 -4.58 -34.66
CA LYS A 156 -8.72 -6.05 -34.74
C LYS A 156 -9.91 -6.60 -35.53
N VAL A 157 -11.13 -6.18 -35.18
CA VAL A 157 -12.35 -6.60 -35.89
C VAL A 157 -12.27 -6.22 -37.37
N TYR A 158 -11.82 -4.99 -37.68
CA TYR A 158 -11.65 -4.55 -39.06
C TYR A 158 -10.66 -5.41 -39.85
N LYS A 159 -9.52 -5.79 -39.25
CA LYS A 159 -8.52 -6.66 -39.89
C LYS A 159 -9.05 -8.06 -40.16
N GLU A 160 -9.77 -8.64 -39.21
CA GLU A 160 -10.36 -9.99 -39.36
C GLU A 160 -11.33 -10.04 -40.54
N VAL A 161 -12.24 -9.05 -40.63
CA VAL A 161 -13.22 -8.95 -41.73
C VAL A 161 -12.52 -8.74 -43.07
N LYS A 162 -11.50 -7.88 -43.12
CA LYS A 162 -10.71 -7.67 -44.33
C LYS A 162 -10.00 -8.93 -44.79
N ASN A 163 -9.37 -9.66 -43.88
CA ASN A 163 -8.65 -10.91 -44.20
C ASN A 163 -9.59 -11.97 -44.80
N HIS A 164 -10.81 -12.10 -44.29
CA HIS A 164 -11.82 -12.99 -44.87
C HIS A 164 -12.20 -12.58 -46.29
N LEU A 165 -12.43 -11.29 -46.51
CA LEU A 165 -12.79 -10.78 -47.84
C LEU A 165 -11.65 -10.95 -48.84
N ASP A 166 -10.42 -10.62 -48.45
CA ASP A 166 -9.22 -10.80 -49.28
C ASP A 166 -8.98 -12.28 -49.59
N TYR A 167 -9.26 -13.18 -48.64
CA TYR A 167 -9.23 -14.62 -48.89
C TYR A 167 -10.23 -15.02 -49.99
N HIS A 168 -11.50 -14.63 -49.86
CA HIS A 168 -12.51 -14.93 -50.89
C HIS A 168 -12.12 -14.37 -52.27
N MET A 169 -11.62 -13.14 -52.30
CA MET A 169 -11.16 -12.51 -53.54
C MET A 169 -9.96 -13.24 -54.15
N SER A 170 -9.01 -13.68 -53.33
CA SER A 170 -7.85 -14.45 -53.78
C SER A 170 -8.24 -15.82 -54.36
N VAL A 171 -9.23 -16.48 -53.74
CA VAL A 171 -9.78 -17.75 -54.21
C VAL A 171 -10.48 -17.56 -55.55
N GLN A 172 -11.31 -16.52 -55.70
CA GLN A 172 -11.97 -16.20 -56.98
C GLN A 172 -10.96 -15.88 -58.08
N ASN A 173 -9.96 -15.04 -57.79
CA ASN A 173 -8.91 -14.70 -58.75
C ASN A 173 -8.13 -15.95 -59.19
N MET A 174 -7.83 -16.87 -58.26
CA MET A 174 -7.17 -18.13 -58.57
C MET A 174 -8.04 -19.03 -59.47
N MET A 175 -9.35 -19.12 -59.20
CA MET A 175 -10.29 -19.90 -60.02
C MET A 175 -10.35 -19.34 -61.44
N HIS A 176 -10.55 -18.03 -61.60
CA HIS A 176 -10.55 -17.39 -62.92
C HIS A 176 -9.22 -17.57 -63.66
N ARG A 177 -8.09 -17.52 -62.95
CA ARG A 177 -6.78 -17.77 -63.57
C ARG A 177 -6.66 -19.21 -64.07
N LYS A 178 -7.11 -20.20 -63.28
CA LYS A 178 -7.12 -21.61 -63.72
C LYS A 178 -8.06 -21.86 -64.88
N GLU A 179 -9.22 -21.20 -64.91
CA GLU A 179 -10.14 -21.24 -66.05
C GLU A 179 -9.48 -20.67 -67.31
N GLN A 180 -8.83 -19.52 -67.20
CA GLN A 180 -8.08 -18.92 -68.32
C GLN A 180 -6.94 -19.82 -68.81
N GLU A 181 -6.12 -20.36 -67.91
CA GLU A 181 -5.04 -21.31 -68.25
C GLU A 181 -5.60 -22.59 -68.89
N HIS A 182 -6.74 -23.10 -68.41
CA HIS A 182 -7.40 -24.26 -69.01
C HIS A 182 -7.92 -23.97 -70.42
N ILE A 183 -8.57 -22.83 -70.62
CA ILE A 183 -9.06 -22.40 -71.94
C ILE A 183 -7.90 -22.23 -72.91
N ILE A 184 -6.80 -21.58 -72.52
CA ILE A 184 -5.60 -21.42 -73.36
C ILE A 184 -5.05 -22.80 -73.78
N ASN A 185 -4.85 -23.70 -72.81
CA ASN A 185 -4.38 -25.06 -73.09
C ASN A 185 -5.34 -25.86 -73.99
N TRP A 186 -6.66 -25.67 -73.81
CA TRP A 186 -7.68 -26.35 -74.63
C TRP A 186 -7.66 -25.83 -76.07
N VAL A 187 -7.57 -24.50 -76.25
CA VAL A 187 -7.47 -23.85 -77.56
C VAL A 187 -6.17 -24.28 -78.26
N GLU A 188 -5.03 -24.26 -77.57
CA GLU A 188 -3.74 -24.68 -78.13
C GLU A 188 -3.79 -26.13 -78.63
N LYS A 189 -4.32 -27.05 -77.82
CA LYS A 189 -4.52 -28.46 -78.24
C LYS A 189 -5.42 -28.58 -79.47
N HIS A 190 -6.55 -27.86 -79.51
CA HIS A 190 -7.46 -27.90 -80.65
C HIS A 190 -6.84 -27.30 -81.92
N VAL A 191 -6.08 -26.21 -81.79
CA VAL A 191 -5.37 -25.58 -82.91
C VAL A 191 -4.30 -26.53 -83.46
N VAL A 192 -3.45 -27.10 -82.60
CA VAL A 192 -2.43 -28.08 -83.03
C VAL A 192 -3.08 -29.29 -83.72
N GLN A 193 -4.16 -29.82 -83.16
CA GLN A 193 -4.90 -30.94 -83.76
C GLN A 193 -5.56 -30.59 -85.10
N SER A 194 -6.07 -29.35 -85.25
CA SER A 194 -6.62 -28.88 -86.53
C SER A 194 -5.54 -28.72 -87.61
N ILE A 195 -4.35 -28.23 -87.24
CA ILE A 195 -3.22 -28.08 -88.17
C ILE A 195 -2.69 -29.46 -88.58
N SER A 196 -2.54 -30.40 -87.64
CA SER A 196 -2.07 -31.75 -87.95
C SER A 196 -3.06 -32.50 -88.86
N ALA A 197 -4.37 -32.39 -88.62
CA ALA A 197 -5.40 -32.97 -89.48
C ALA A 197 -5.45 -32.30 -90.87
N GLN A 198 -5.10 -31.02 -90.97
CA GLN A 198 -4.99 -30.31 -92.25
C GLN A 198 -3.73 -30.78 -93.02
N GLN A 199 -2.58 -30.94 -92.34
CA GLN A 199 -1.35 -31.47 -92.94
C GLN A 199 -1.49 -32.93 -93.40
N GLU A 200 -2.20 -33.78 -92.66
CA GLU A 200 -2.51 -35.15 -93.10
C GLU A 200 -3.37 -35.18 -94.37
N LYS A 201 -4.27 -34.19 -94.56
CA LYS A 201 -5.06 -34.05 -95.79
C LYS A 201 -4.27 -33.51 -96.97
N GLU A 202 -3.31 -32.62 -96.73
CA GLU A 202 -2.43 -32.06 -97.76
C GLU A 202 -1.30 -33.00 -98.18
N THR A 203 -0.89 -33.95 -97.32
CA THR A 203 0.14 -34.97 -97.63
C THR A 203 -0.42 -36.15 -98.43
N ILE A 204 -1.74 -36.25 -98.60
CA ILE A 204 -2.42 -37.22 -99.47
C ILE A 204 -2.69 -36.55 -100.83
N VAL A 205 -1.65 -36.17 -101.57
CA VAL A 205 -1.62 -35.95 -103.04
C VAL A 205 -0.21 -36.23 -103.55
#